data_AF-A0A8S0FZY2-F1
#
_entry.id   AF-A0A8S0FZY2-F1
#
_cell.length_a   1.000
_cell.length_b   1.000
_cell.length_c   1.000
_cell.angle_alpha   90.00
_cell.angle_beta   90.00
_cell.angle_gamma   90.00
#
_symmetry.space_group_name_H-M   'P 1'
#
loop_
_entity.id
_entity.type
_entity.pdbx_description
1 polymer ?
#
loop_
_entity_poly.entity_id
_entity_poly.type
_entity_poly.pdbx_seq_one_letter_code
_entity_poly.pdbx_strand_id
1 'polypeptide(L)'
;MGDIIYLRITGEQQGDISAGCHYIEFGTQVSVGNRYQQGHEDEIFVFSFQGGVSNTGFGINHQAIQFCKILDKSSPLLMNCINNNERCRFEFYFYRINKYGKWERYYYIEVRGATLTQNQIIIKENELDYQYITIHYEYIYCKHLTANTEFSYLLTPENYNRLFPPTLLPVEEKPEIPPEREIILTIGVFFSDGTGNNLTNTNLRMSFCQPETYGLDVQDLASFNKQCMSKQGKTGSGVQSYLNYYTNIHWLNKLYHRQLVLDDDVFNIQEKIYIEGIGTENNKADSLVGMGLGNNDTGVIAKTDRAISLLRETLAKIIVDLKDAKLVIKRLQFDVFGFSRGAAAARHFTNRVFERDPRTD
;
A
#
# COMPACT_ATOMS: atom_id res chain seq x y z
N MET A 1 4.90 28.21 -12.10
CA MET A 1 5.01 28.10 -10.63
C MET A 1 6.28 27.31 -10.37
N GLY A 2 7.21 27.89 -9.62
CA GLY A 2 8.53 27.29 -9.37
C GLY A 2 8.47 26.05 -8.48
N ASP A 3 9.55 25.29 -8.47
CA ASP A 3 9.74 24.15 -7.59
C ASP A 3 9.70 24.60 -6.12
N ILE A 4 8.99 23.84 -5.27
CA ILE A 4 8.81 24.15 -3.86
C ILE A 4 9.80 23.34 -3.03
N ILE A 5 10.44 23.98 -2.05
CA ILE A 5 11.35 23.33 -1.11
C ILE A 5 10.80 23.52 0.30
N TYR A 6 10.69 22.40 1.02
CA TYR A 6 10.36 22.37 2.44
C TYR A 6 11.54 21.90 3.25
N LEU A 7 11.68 22.44 4.45
CA LEU A 7 12.81 22.17 5.34
C LEU A 7 12.31 21.77 6.73
N ARG A 8 12.76 20.63 7.24
CA ARG A 8 12.62 20.27 8.66
C ARG A 8 13.96 20.43 9.36
N ILE A 9 13.93 21.00 10.57
CA ILE A 9 15.13 21.28 11.37
C ILE A 9 14.95 20.69 12.76
N THR A 10 15.92 19.88 13.18
CA THR A 10 15.99 19.31 14.53
C THR A 10 17.34 19.66 15.15
N GLY A 11 17.34 20.42 16.24
CA GLY A 11 18.53 20.76 17.02
C GLY A 11 18.84 19.72 18.09
N GLU A 12 20.12 19.53 18.42
CA GLU A 12 20.54 18.63 19.51
C GLU A 12 20.05 19.09 20.90
N GLN A 13 19.89 20.41 21.12
CA GLN A 13 19.48 21.00 22.40
C GLN A 13 18.02 21.47 22.38
N GLN A 14 17.59 22.07 21.27
CA GLN A 14 16.25 22.67 21.14
C GLN A 14 15.17 21.69 20.68
N GLY A 15 15.56 20.49 20.23
CA GLY A 15 14.62 19.53 19.65
C GLY A 15 14.11 19.98 18.28
N ASP A 16 12.84 19.73 17.95
CA ASP A 16 12.27 20.10 16.65
C ASP A 16 12.05 21.62 16.53
N ILE A 17 13.00 22.30 15.87
CA ILE A 17 13.01 23.75 15.65
C ILE A 17 11.95 24.19 14.63
N SER A 18 11.65 23.32 13.65
CA SER A 18 10.63 23.62 12.63
C SER A 18 9.19 23.30 13.08
N ALA A 19 9.01 22.78 14.31
CA ALA A 19 7.71 22.40 14.83
C ALA A 19 6.77 23.61 14.95
N GLY A 20 5.64 23.51 14.27
CA GLY A 20 4.63 24.55 14.18
C GLY A 20 5.06 25.83 13.45
N CYS A 21 6.02 25.76 12.53
CA CYS A 21 6.36 26.87 11.64
C CYS A 21 5.22 27.25 10.68
N HIS A 22 4.27 26.36 10.46
CA HIS A 22 3.03 26.62 9.73
C HIS A 22 1.79 26.38 10.62
N TYR A 23 1.91 26.35 11.95
CA TYR A 23 0.76 26.03 12.80
C TYR A 23 -0.31 27.13 12.82
N ILE A 24 -1.56 26.71 13.00
CA ILE A 24 -2.73 27.57 13.22
C ILE A 24 -3.04 27.54 14.72
N GLU A 25 -2.88 28.66 15.40
CA GLU A 25 -3.34 28.83 16.77
C GLU A 25 -4.57 29.74 16.77
N PHE A 26 -5.68 29.29 17.36
CA PHE A 26 -6.93 30.07 17.48
C PHE A 26 -7.47 30.69 16.16
N GLY A 27 -7.28 30.00 15.03
CA GLY A 27 -7.81 30.44 13.74
C GLY A 27 -7.01 31.54 13.04
N THR A 28 -5.85 31.95 13.58
CA THR A 28 -4.90 32.85 12.93
C THR A 28 -3.62 32.12 12.52
N GLN A 29 -3.09 32.47 11.34
CA GLN A 29 -1.83 31.94 10.82
C GLN A 29 -0.66 32.66 11.51
N VAL A 30 -0.18 32.12 12.63
CA VAL A 30 0.69 32.84 13.58
C VAL A 30 2.12 33.06 13.05
N SER A 31 2.64 32.15 12.22
CA SER A 31 4.06 32.15 11.85
C SER A 31 4.35 32.74 10.46
N VAL A 32 3.58 32.38 9.43
CA VAL A 32 3.82 32.80 8.02
C VAL A 32 2.68 33.62 7.41
N GLY A 33 1.65 33.95 8.20
CA GLY A 33 0.44 34.63 7.73
C GLY A 33 -0.19 33.92 6.53
N ASN A 34 -0.68 34.70 5.55
CA ASN A 34 -1.40 34.24 4.35
C ASN A 34 -0.63 33.24 3.47
N ARG A 35 0.66 32.99 3.72
CA ARG A 35 1.50 32.05 2.95
C ARG A 35 1.48 30.64 3.52
N TYR A 36 0.63 30.41 4.52
CA TYR A 36 0.39 29.09 5.10
C TYR A 36 -0.05 28.06 4.06
N GLN A 37 0.51 26.85 4.14
CA GLN A 37 0.10 25.69 3.36
C GLN A 37 -0.29 24.56 4.31
N GLN A 38 -1.48 24.00 4.10
CA GLN A 38 -2.01 22.90 4.90
C GLN A 38 -1.28 21.58 4.58
N GLY A 39 -0.95 20.80 5.62
CA GLY A 39 -0.19 19.55 5.50
C GLY A 39 1.33 19.71 5.61
N HIS A 40 1.82 20.91 5.89
CA HIS A 40 3.24 21.25 6.08
C HIS A 40 3.47 22.00 7.41
N GLU A 41 2.70 21.67 8.44
CA GLU A 41 2.63 22.38 9.72
C GLU A 41 3.99 22.48 10.44
N ASP A 42 4.82 21.44 10.32
CA ASP A 42 6.13 21.31 10.97
C ASP A 42 7.33 21.48 10.01
N GLU A 43 7.07 21.99 8.81
CA GLU A 43 8.07 22.23 7.78
C GLU A 43 8.22 23.75 7.55
N ILE A 44 9.41 24.20 7.16
CA ILE A 44 9.72 25.60 6.83
C ILE A 44 9.75 25.75 5.30
N PHE A 45 9.18 26.83 4.79
CA PHE A 45 9.21 27.12 3.36
C PHE A 45 10.55 27.76 2.95
N VAL A 46 11.24 27.16 1.98
CA VAL A 46 12.55 27.60 1.49
C VAL A 46 12.43 28.07 0.02
N PHE A 47 12.94 29.27 -0.25
CA PHE A 47 12.88 29.92 -1.57
C PHE A 47 14.07 29.59 -2.46
N SER A 48 15.25 29.41 -1.86
CA SER A 48 16.46 29.06 -2.60
C SER A 48 17.32 28.12 -1.79
N PHE A 49 17.99 27.23 -2.52
CA PHE A 49 18.99 26.31 -2.00
C PHE A 49 20.21 26.38 -2.91
N GLN A 50 21.37 26.63 -2.33
CA GLN A 50 22.66 26.66 -3.01
C GLN A 50 23.63 25.79 -2.23
N GLY A 51 24.10 24.73 -2.87
CA GLY A 51 25.15 23.86 -2.35
C GLY A 51 26.09 23.50 -3.47
N GLY A 52 27.36 23.29 -3.15
CA GLY A 52 28.38 22.97 -4.12
C GLY A 52 29.45 22.08 -3.55
N VAL A 53 30.04 21.26 -4.40
CA VAL A 53 31.23 20.47 -4.10
C VAL A 53 32.20 20.70 -5.23
N SER A 54 33.42 21.10 -4.91
CA SER A 54 34.48 21.29 -5.90
C SER A 54 35.62 20.31 -5.63
N ASN A 55 36.21 19.79 -6.71
CA ASN A 55 37.40 18.95 -6.62
C ASN A 55 38.60 19.79 -7.05
N THR A 56 39.61 19.90 -6.18
CA THR A 56 40.83 20.68 -6.44
C THR A 56 41.94 19.84 -7.07
N GLY A 57 41.69 18.57 -7.38
CA GLY A 57 42.67 17.60 -7.89
C GLY A 57 43.48 16.89 -6.79
N PHE A 58 43.57 17.49 -5.60
CA PHE A 58 44.25 16.94 -4.41
C PHE A 58 43.28 16.57 -3.28
N GLY A 59 41.98 16.84 -3.46
CA GLY A 59 40.95 16.56 -2.46
C GLY A 59 39.60 17.14 -2.85
N ILE A 60 38.56 16.63 -2.20
CA ILE A 60 37.18 17.12 -2.34
C ILE A 60 37.00 18.27 -1.35
N ASN A 61 36.57 19.42 -1.83
CA ASN A 61 36.19 20.56 -1.01
C ASN A 61 34.66 20.71 -1.01
N HIS A 62 34.06 20.40 0.13
CA HIS A 62 32.62 20.60 0.35
C HIS A 62 32.37 22.06 0.69
N GLN A 63 31.58 22.74 -0.15
CA GLN A 63 31.16 24.11 0.12
C GLN A 63 30.01 24.11 1.13
N ALA A 64 29.92 25.20 1.89
CA ALA A 64 28.79 25.45 2.77
C ALA A 64 27.48 25.49 1.97
N ILE A 65 26.40 25.02 2.58
CA ILE A 65 25.06 25.14 2.00
C ILE A 65 24.48 26.47 2.43
N GLN A 66 24.00 27.25 1.47
CA GLN A 66 23.28 28.49 1.68
C GLN A 66 21.82 28.32 1.25
N PHE A 67 20.88 28.69 2.09
CA PHE A 67 19.46 28.69 1.74
C PHE A 67 18.76 29.96 2.22
N CYS A 68 17.64 30.28 1.58
CA CYS A 68 16.83 31.45 1.88
C CYS A 68 15.42 31.06 2.33
N LYS A 69 14.96 31.63 3.44
CA LYS A 69 13.60 31.50 3.97
C LYS A 69 13.02 32.88 4.32
N ILE A 70 11.72 32.96 4.57
CA ILE A 70 11.11 34.15 5.17
C ILE A 70 11.33 34.20 6.68
N LEU A 71 11.09 35.36 7.30
CA LEU A 71 10.98 35.44 8.76
C LEU A 71 9.77 34.64 9.24
N ASP A 72 10.01 33.73 10.18
CA ASP A 72 8.98 32.86 10.76
C ASP A 72 9.32 32.55 12.24
N LYS A 73 8.53 31.69 12.88
CA LYS A 73 8.77 31.24 14.27
C LYS A 73 10.16 30.65 14.49
N SER A 74 10.77 30.01 13.50
CA SER A 74 12.11 29.40 13.63
C SER A 74 13.23 30.43 13.58
N SER A 75 13.01 31.63 13.04
CA SER A 75 14.04 32.67 12.91
C SER A 75 14.78 32.98 14.22
N PRO A 76 14.11 33.23 15.37
CA PRO A 76 14.79 33.41 16.66
C PRO A 76 15.47 32.13 17.18
N LEU A 77 14.89 30.95 16.92
CA LEU A 77 15.48 29.67 17.35
C LEU A 77 16.81 29.40 16.64
N LEU A 78 16.87 29.67 15.33
CA LEU A 78 18.09 29.60 14.54
C LEU A 78 19.15 30.61 15.00
N MET A 79 18.72 31.76 15.52
CA MET A 79 19.62 32.75 16.13
C MET A 79 20.22 32.22 17.44
N ASN A 80 19.45 31.44 18.21
CA ASN A 80 19.97 30.76 19.39
C ASN A 80 20.92 29.61 19.01
N CYS A 81 20.65 28.89 17.92
CA CYS A 81 21.53 27.84 17.43
C CYS A 81 22.92 28.37 17.04
N ILE A 82 22.99 29.51 16.34
CA ILE A 82 24.29 30.11 15.97
C ILE A 82 25.03 30.64 17.21
N ASN A 83 24.34 31.25 18.17
CA ASN A 83 24.97 31.77 19.40
C ASN A 83 25.54 30.66 20.29
N ASN A 84 24.86 29.52 20.38
CA ASN A 84 25.29 28.39 21.20
C ASN A 84 26.15 27.37 20.42
N ASN A 85 26.44 27.65 19.14
CA ASN A 85 27.08 26.73 18.21
C ASN A 85 26.45 25.32 18.24
N GLU A 86 25.12 25.31 18.26
CA GLU A 86 24.33 24.09 18.29
C GLU A 86 24.44 23.36 16.96
N ARG A 87 24.62 22.04 17.03
CA ARG A 87 24.56 21.18 15.86
C ARG A 87 23.11 20.80 15.59
N CYS A 88 22.71 20.94 14.35
CA CYS A 88 21.36 20.64 13.91
C CYS A 88 21.39 19.62 12.76
N ARG A 89 20.26 18.92 12.61
CA ARG A 89 19.92 18.10 11.45
C ARG A 89 18.96 18.89 10.57
N PHE A 90 19.26 18.97 9.28
CA PHE A 90 18.44 19.64 8.28
C PHE A 90 17.96 18.63 7.25
N GLU A 91 16.66 18.60 6.99
CA GLU A 91 16.05 17.73 5.99
C GLU A 91 15.30 18.57 4.97
N PHE A 92 15.80 18.60 3.74
CA PHE A 92 15.24 19.32 2.61
C PHE A 92 14.42 18.38 1.72
N TYR A 93 13.16 18.74 1.51
CA TYR A 93 12.23 18.03 0.64
C TYR A 93 11.92 18.89 -0.59
N PHE A 94 12.27 18.39 -1.77
CA PHE A 94 12.08 19.09 -3.03
C PHE A 94 10.85 18.54 -3.76
N TYR A 95 9.96 19.45 -4.16
CA TYR A 95 8.71 19.14 -4.82
C TYR A 95 8.69 19.69 -6.24
N ARG A 96 8.09 18.91 -7.13
CA ARG A 96 7.80 19.32 -8.50
C ARG A 96 6.38 18.93 -8.87
N ILE A 97 5.85 19.54 -9.91
CA ILE A 97 4.56 19.17 -10.49
C ILE A 97 4.79 17.99 -11.44
N ASN A 98 4.09 16.88 -11.20
CA ASN A 98 4.16 15.70 -12.06
C ASN A 98 3.34 15.87 -13.34
N LYS A 99 3.45 14.90 -14.26
CA LYS A 99 2.68 14.90 -15.52
C LYS A 99 1.16 14.95 -15.36
N TYR A 100 0.64 14.64 -14.18
CA TYR A 100 -0.79 14.65 -13.84
C TYR A 100 -1.21 15.95 -13.14
N GLY A 101 -0.32 16.94 -13.01
CA GLY A 101 -0.61 18.21 -12.34
C GLY A 101 -0.63 18.14 -10.80
N LYS A 102 -0.16 17.04 -10.21
CA LYS A 102 -0.06 16.88 -8.75
C LYS A 102 1.36 17.15 -8.26
N TRP A 103 1.48 17.68 -7.05
CA TRP A 103 2.76 17.81 -6.37
C TRP A 103 3.32 16.45 -5.99
N GLU A 104 4.58 16.20 -6.31
CA GLU A 104 5.32 15.00 -5.89
C GLU A 104 6.68 15.40 -5.31
N ARG A 105 7.10 14.69 -4.24
CA ARG A 105 8.46 14.75 -3.71
C ARG A 105 9.38 14.00 -4.67
N TYR A 106 10.33 14.67 -5.31
CA TYR A 106 11.23 14.02 -6.27
C TYR A 106 12.67 13.91 -5.78
N TYR A 107 13.11 14.82 -4.91
CA TYR A 107 14.46 14.84 -4.38
C TYR A 107 14.46 15.10 -2.87
N TYR A 108 15.41 14.50 -2.19
CA TYR A 108 15.58 14.60 -0.74
C TYR A 108 17.05 14.84 -0.43
N ILE A 109 17.34 15.83 0.39
CA ILE A 109 18.69 16.09 0.92
C ILE A 109 18.61 16.13 2.44
N GLU A 110 19.42 15.31 3.09
CA GLU A 110 19.59 15.29 4.53
C GLU A 110 21.01 15.70 4.88
N VAL A 111 21.13 16.56 5.88
CA VAL A 111 22.39 17.08 6.38
C VAL A 111 22.43 16.86 7.89
N ARG A 112 23.49 16.23 8.40
CA ARG A 112 23.67 15.95 9.84
C ARG A 112 24.91 16.64 10.38
N GLY A 113 24.85 16.94 11.68
CA GLY A 113 25.93 17.63 12.40
C GLY A 113 26.19 19.03 11.84
N ALA A 114 25.16 19.69 11.32
CA ALA A 114 25.31 20.97 10.67
C ALA A 114 25.36 22.10 11.70
N THR A 115 26.35 22.99 11.56
CA THR A 115 26.50 24.19 12.38
C THR A 115 26.21 25.41 11.53
N LEU A 116 25.40 26.34 12.04
CA LEU A 116 25.14 27.60 11.37
C LEU A 116 26.39 28.49 11.48
N THR A 117 26.93 28.95 10.36
CA THR A 117 28.05 29.89 10.36
C THR A 117 27.62 31.32 10.17
N GLN A 118 26.54 31.55 9.42
CA GLN A 118 26.05 32.88 9.12
C GLN A 118 24.53 32.87 9.04
N ASN A 119 23.93 33.90 9.64
CA ASN A 119 22.50 34.18 9.56
C ASN A 119 22.34 35.68 9.26
N GLN A 120 21.81 36.00 8.08
CA GLN A 120 21.60 37.37 7.62
C GLN A 120 20.13 37.61 7.33
N ILE A 121 19.57 38.66 7.91
CA ILE A 121 18.21 39.10 7.65
C ILE A 121 18.30 40.35 6.78
N ILE A 122 17.60 40.32 5.65
CA ILE A 122 17.52 41.41 4.68
C ILE A 122 16.07 41.82 4.57
N ILE A 123 15.77 43.03 5.04
CA ILE A 123 14.46 43.67 4.96
C ILE A 123 14.60 44.79 3.94
N LYS A 124 13.78 44.75 2.88
CA LYS A 124 13.78 45.73 1.80
C LYS A 124 12.35 46.18 1.53
N GLU A 125 12.21 47.43 1.14
CA GLU A 125 10.91 47.99 0.77
C GLU A 125 10.36 47.29 -0.48
N ASN A 126 9.08 46.89 -0.45
CA ASN A 126 8.37 46.16 -1.52
C ASN A 126 8.88 44.74 -1.85
N GLU A 127 9.78 44.17 -1.05
CA GLU A 127 10.17 42.76 -1.12
C GLU A 127 9.69 42.01 0.14
N LEU A 128 9.72 40.67 0.10
CA LEU A 128 9.52 39.88 1.31
C LEU A 128 10.77 39.95 2.19
N ASP A 129 10.57 39.85 3.50
CA ASP A 129 11.68 39.79 4.45
C ASP A 129 12.41 38.46 4.33
N TYR A 130 13.61 38.49 3.76
CA TYR A 130 14.41 37.31 3.50
C TYR A 130 15.46 37.09 4.59
N GLN A 131 15.61 35.82 4.97
CA GLN A 131 16.64 35.35 5.88
C GLN A 131 17.53 34.36 5.14
N TYR A 132 18.79 34.73 4.95
CA TYR A 132 19.83 33.92 4.34
C TYR A 132 20.64 33.22 5.42
N ILE A 133 20.73 31.90 5.33
CA ILE A 133 21.40 31.06 6.32
C ILE A 133 22.46 30.24 5.59
N THR A 134 23.68 30.26 6.14
CA THR A 134 24.80 29.45 5.67
C THR A 134 25.14 28.43 6.74
N ILE A 135 25.22 27.16 6.32
CA ILE A 135 25.52 26.02 7.19
C ILE A 135 26.75 25.27 6.69
N HIS A 136 27.61 24.89 7.63
CA HIS A 136 28.60 23.84 7.43
C HIS A 136 28.06 22.53 7.97
N TYR A 137 28.52 21.42 7.40
CA TYR A 137 28.00 20.10 7.72
C TYR A 137 29.10 19.06 7.78
N GLU A 138 28.83 18.01 8.55
CA GLU A 138 29.75 16.89 8.73
C GLU A 138 29.33 15.67 7.88
N TYR A 139 28.03 15.55 7.59
CA TYR A 139 27.48 14.50 6.77
C TYR A 139 26.40 15.04 5.83
N ILE A 140 26.41 14.56 4.59
CA ILE A 140 25.38 14.85 3.59
C ILE A 140 24.88 13.54 2.98
N TYR A 141 23.56 13.48 2.78
CA TYR A 141 22.88 12.41 2.08
C TYR A 141 21.89 13.02 1.09
N CYS A 142 21.94 12.55 -0.15
CA CYS A 142 21.07 12.99 -1.23
C CYS A 142 20.40 11.76 -1.85
N LYS A 143 19.09 11.83 -2.10
CA LYS A 143 18.33 10.76 -2.75
C LYS A 143 17.35 11.32 -3.77
N HIS A 144 17.39 10.78 -4.98
CA HIS A 144 16.38 11.01 -5.99
C HIS A 144 15.26 9.98 -5.84
N LEU A 145 14.11 10.38 -5.29
CA LEU A 145 13.03 9.47 -4.91
C LEU A 145 12.37 8.78 -6.11
N THR A 146 12.31 9.44 -7.27
CA THR A 146 11.69 8.84 -8.48
C THR A 146 12.65 7.93 -9.27
N ALA A 147 13.96 8.05 -9.06
CA ALA A 147 14.98 7.29 -9.79
C ALA A 147 15.75 6.32 -8.88
N ASN A 148 15.50 6.38 -7.56
CA ASN A 148 16.17 5.61 -6.51
C ASN A 148 17.71 5.69 -6.52
N THR A 149 18.27 6.76 -7.09
CA THR A 149 19.71 7.02 -6.97
C THR A 149 19.99 7.75 -5.66
N GLU A 150 21.05 7.33 -4.97
CA GLU A 150 21.44 7.89 -3.69
C GLU A 150 22.94 8.17 -3.63
N PHE A 151 23.30 9.19 -2.85
CA PHE A 151 24.66 9.61 -2.59
C PHE A 151 24.76 9.95 -1.11
N SER A 152 25.76 9.43 -0.42
CA SER A 152 26.09 9.83 0.95
C SER A 152 27.58 10.08 1.07
N TYR A 153 27.95 11.06 1.87
CA TYR A 153 29.34 11.33 2.17
C TYR A 153 29.51 11.88 3.59
N LEU A 154 30.48 11.33 4.30
CA LEU A 154 30.85 11.72 5.65
C LEU A 154 32.20 12.43 5.61
N LEU A 155 32.20 13.73 5.93
CA LEU A 155 33.41 14.57 5.90
C LEU A 155 34.30 14.30 7.12
N THR A 156 33.70 13.97 8.27
CA THR A 156 34.41 13.73 9.53
C THR A 156 34.12 12.32 10.07
N PRO A 157 34.88 11.30 9.65
CA PRO A 157 34.70 9.91 10.11
C PRO A 157 34.78 9.75 11.64
N GLU A 158 35.55 10.61 12.31
CA GLU A 158 35.72 10.60 13.78
C GLU A 158 34.39 10.85 14.52
N ASN A 159 33.45 11.56 13.92
CA ASN A 159 32.16 11.91 14.53
C ASN A 159 31.04 10.91 14.18
N TYR A 160 31.35 9.78 13.54
CA TYR A 160 30.36 8.80 13.08
C TYR A 160 29.38 8.37 14.18
N ASN A 161 29.90 7.91 15.33
CA ASN A 161 29.07 7.41 16.45
C ASN A 161 28.18 8.49 17.08
N ARG A 162 28.46 9.77 16.84
CA ARG A 162 27.63 10.89 17.31
C ARG A 162 26.55 11.26 16.28
N LEU A 163 26.89 11.25 14.99
CA LEU A 163 25.96 11.57 13.88
C LEU A 163 24.98 10.43 13.60
N PHE A 164 25.43 9.21 13.88
CA PHE A 164 24.68 7.99 13.90
C PHE A 164 24.84 7.46 15.32
N PRO A 165 24.11 8.04 16.30
CA PRO A 165 24.02 7.36 17.58
C PRO A 165 23.62 5.93 17.24
N PRO A 166 24.35 4.90 17.72
CA PRO A 166 23.85 3.55 17.59
C PRO A 166 22.44 3.66 18.11
N THR A 167 21.48 3.34 17.26
CA THR A 167 20.14 3.16 17.73
C THR A 167 20.36 2.03 18.73
N LEU A 168 20.46 2.38 20.01
CA LEU A 168 19.68 1.69 20.99
C LEU A 168 18.30 1.80 20.36
N LEU A 169 17.99 0.85 19.44
CA LEU A 169 16.65 0.37 19.28
C LEU A 169 16.23 0.33 20.73
N PRO A 170 15.23 1.13 21.13
CA PRO A 170 14.73 0.95 22.46
C PRO A 170 14.62 -0.55 22.57
N VAL A 171 15.28 -1.12 23.57
CA VAL A 171 14.72 -2.33 24.12
C VAL A 171 13.41 -1.77 24.65
N GLU A 172 12.43 -1.58 23.76
CA GLU A 172 11.09 -1.99 24.04
C GLU A 172 11.35 -3.38 24.55
N GLU A 173 11.48 -3.49 25.88
CA GLU A 173 10.83 -4.57 26.57
C GLU A 173 9.42 -4.51 26.00
N LYS A 174 9.25 -5.20 24.86
CA LYS A 174 7.94 -5.54 24.34
C LYS A 174 7.26 -6.03 25.59
N PRO A 175 6.14 -5.42 26.01
CA PRO A 175 5.41 -5.98 27.13
C PRO A 175 5.33 -7.48 26.85
N GLU A 176 5.76 -8.32 27.79
CA GLU A 176 5.54 -9.75 27.72
C GLU A 176 4.02 -9.94 27.81
N ILE A 177 3.36 -9.65 26.70
CA ILE A 177 1.99 -10.02 26.44
C ILE A 177 2.08 -11.55 26.47
N PRO A 178 1.35 -12.23 27.38
CA PRO A 178 1.34 -13.69 27.42
C PRO A 178 1.10 -14.18 25.99
N PRO A 179 1.85 -15.18 25.48
CA PRO A 179 1.90 -15.48 24.06
C PRO A 179 0.48 -15.65 23.52
N GLU A 180 -0.05 -14.59 22.92
CA GLU A 180 -1.29 -14.67 22.16
C GLU A 180 -0.94 -15.59 21.02
N ARG A 181 -1.63 -16.73 20.95
CA ARG A 181 -1.33 -17.75 19.96
C ARG A 181 -1.44 -17.12 18.57
N GLU A 182 -0.29 -16.93 17.94
CA GLU A 182 -0.17 -16.31 16.62
C GLU A 182 -0.55 -17.34 15.56
N ILE A 183 -1.52 -16.97 14.72
CA ILE A 183 -1.97 -17.81 13.60
C ILE A 183 -1.72 -17.12 12.27
N ILE A 184 -1.43 -17.90 11.25
CA ILE A 184 -1.41 -17.47 9.85
C ILE A 184 -2.75 -17.89 9.23
N LEU A 185 -3.50 -16.92 8.71
CA LEU A 185 -4.75 -17.17 8.03
C LEU A 185 -4.49 -17.23 6.52
N THR A 186 -4.69 -18.41 5.92
CA THR A 186 -4.55 -18.63 4.48
C THR A 186 -5.93 -18.75 3.85
N ILE A 187 -6.26 -17.86 2.92
CA ILE A 187 -7.53 -17.86 2.19
C ILE A 187 -7.26 -18.21 0.73
N GLY A 188 -7.73 -19.39 0.31
CA GLY A 188 -7.74 -19.80 -1.08
C GLY A 188 -8.90 -19.15 -1.83
N VAL A 189 -8.61 -18.32 -2.84
CA VAL A 189 -9.61 -17.69 -3.70
C VAL A 189 -9.58 -18.34 -5.09
N PHE A 190 -10.66 -19.01 -5.45
CA PHE A 190 -10.75 -19.83 -6.66
C PHE A 190 -11.70 -19.20 -7.67
N PHE A 191 -11.19 -18.73 -8.81
CA PHE A 191 -11.97 -18.19 -9.92
C PHE A 191 -12.20 -19.24 -11.00
N SER A 192 -13.45 -19.66 -11.17
CA SER A 192 -13.86 -20.67 -12.16
C SER A 192 -13.61 -20.24 -13.61
N ASP A 193 -13.56 -21.24 -14.51
CA ASP A 193 -13.38 -21.07 -15.95
C ASP A 193 -14.46 -20.17 -16.60
N GLY A 194 -14.06 -19.42 -17.62
CA GLY A 194 -14.90 -18.52 -18.41
C GLY A 194 -15.76 -19.20 -19.48
N THR A 195 -15.90 -20.51 -19.44
CA THR A 195 -16.72 -21.35 -20.33
C THR A 195 -18.12 -21.61 -19.76
N GLY A 196 -18.58 -20.72 -18.89
CA GLY A 196 -19.88 -20.83 -18.24
C GLY A 196 -20.00 -22.06 -17.34
N ASN A 197 -18.92 -22.51 -16.70
CA ASN A 197 -19.01 -23.65 -15.80
C ASN A 197 -19.45 -23.19 -14.38
N ASN A 198 -20.50 -23.81 -13.85
CA ASN A 198 -21.07 -23.48 -12.55
C ASN A 198 -21.22 -24.75 -11.70
N LEU A 199 -20.43 -24.83 -10.63
CA LEU A 199 -20.38 -25.99 -9.73
C LEU A 199 -21.74 -26.36 -9.13
N THR A 200 -22.54 -25.36 -8.75
CA THR A 200 -23.86 -25.55 -8.15
C THR A 200 -24.82 -26.17 -9.16
N ASN A 201 -24.76 -25.71 -10.41
CA ASN A 201 -25.57 -26.23 -11.51
C ASN A 201 -25.15 -27.66 -11.90
N THR A 202 -23.84 -27.94 -11.93
CA THR A 202 -23.31 -29.29 -12.15
C THR A 202 -23.72 -30.26 -11.04
N ASN A 203 -23.66 -29.84 -9.77
CA ASN A 203 -24.10 -30.65 -8.63
C ASN A 203 -25.61 -30.92 -8.68
N LEU A 204 -26.42 -29.92 -9.04
CA LEU A 204 -27.85 -30.10 -9.25
C LEU A 204 -28.12 -31.12 -10.35
N ARG A 205 -27.45 -31.06 -11.52
CA ARG A 205 -27.58 -32.10 -12.54
C ARG A 205 -27.22 -33.48 -11.98
N MET A 206 -26.07 -33.60 -11.31
CA MET A 206 -25.61 -34.88 -10.73
C MET A 206 -26.56 -35.44 -9.66
N SER A 207 -27.36 -34.59 -9.00
CA SER A 207 -28.39 -35.05 -8.06
C SER A 207 -29.66 -35.57 -8.73
N PHE A 208 -30.00 -35.10 -9.93
CA PHE A 208 -31.21 -35.49 -10.66
C PHE A 208 -30.97 -36.52 -11.78
N CYS A 209 -29.78 -36.53 -12.37
CA CYS A 209 -29.45 -37.27 -13.58
C CYS A 209 -28.13 -38.02 -13.36
N GLN A 210 -28.18 -39.14 -12.62
CA GLN A 210 -27.03 -40.04 -12.42
C GLN A 210 -26.99 -41.11 -13.52
N PRO A 211 -26.00 -41.05 -14.43
CA PRO A 211 -25.90 -42.02 -15.52
C PRO A 211 -25.51 -43.42 -15.06
N GLU A 212 -24.86 -43.57 -13.89
CA GLU A 212 -24.51 -44.88 -13.33
C GLU A 212 -25.77 -45.73 -13.03
N THR A 213 -26.89 -45.09 -12.66
CA THR A 213 -28.18 -45.75 -12.45
C THR A 213 -28.81 -46.31 -13.73
N TYR A 214 -28.37 -45.85 -14.90
CA TYR A 214 -28.97 -46.17 -16.20
C TYR A 214 -28.03 -46.96 -17.15
N GLY A 215 -26.79 -47.25 -16.72
CA GLY A 215 -25.88 -48.16 -17.45
C GLY A 215 -25.48 -47.70 -18.86
N LEU A 216 -25.37 -46.39 -19.10
CA LEU A 216 -25.12 -45.80 -20.43
C LEU A 216 -23.61 -45.59 -20.69
N ASP A 217 -23.21 -45.76 -21.95
CA ASP A 217 -21.83 -45.57 -22.44
C ASP A 217 -21.44 -44.08 -22.53
N VAL A 218 -20.13 -43.79 -22.46
CA VAL A 218 -19.56 -42.44 -22.32
C VAL A 218 -19.94 -41.52 -23.48
N GLN A 219 -20.18 -42.07 -24.67
CA GLN A 219 -20.56 -41.31 -25.86
C GLN A 219 -22.01 -40.78 -25.80
N ASP A 220 -22.90 -41.46 -25.07
CA ASP A 220 -24.32 -41.09 -24.97
C ASP A 220 -24.65 -40.18 -23.78
N LEU A 221 -23.68 -39.96 -22.88
CA LEU A 221 -23.82 -39.13 -21.68
C LEU A 221 -24.26 -37.70 -21.97
N ALA A 222 -23.68 -37.06 -22.99
CA ALA A 222 -24.01 -35.67 -23.32
C ALA A 222 -25.47 -35.53 -23.80
N SER A 223 -25.92 -36.49 -24.61
CA SER A 223 -27.28 -36.61 -25.14
C SER A 223 -28.29 -36.88 -24.03
N PHE A 224 -27.97 -37.83 -23.14
CA PHE A 224 -28.78 -38.18 -21.98
C PHE A 224 -28.94 -37.00 -21.01
N ASN A 225 -27.84 -36.33 -20.68
CA ASN A 225 -27.85 -35.16 -19.79
C ASN A 225 -28.70 -34.02 -20.35
N LYS A 226 -28.62 -33.79 -21.67
CA LYS A 226 -29.43 -32.77 -22.35
C LYS A 226 -30.92 -33.12 -22.33
N GLN A 227 -31.27 -34.39 -22.53
CA GLN A 227 -32.67 -34.85 -22.48
C GLN A 227 -33.24 -34.85 -21.05
N CYS A 228 -32.46 -35.25 -20.05
CA CYS A 228 -32.86 -35.25 -18.64
C CYS A 228 -33.17 -33.82 -18.14
N MET A 229 -32.31 -32.86 -18.48
CA MET A 229 -32.53 -31.45 -18.14
C MET A 229 -33.70 -30.82 -18.93
N SER A 230 -33.94 -31.27 -20.17
CA SER A 230 -35.11 -30.86 -20.98
C SER A 230 -36.44 -31.30 -20.34
N LYS A 231 -36.50 -32.53 -19.78
CA LYS A 231 -37.68 -33.01 -19.03
C LYS A 231 -37.97 -32.22 -17.75
N GLN A 232 -36.96 -31.56 -17.18
CA GLN A 232 -37.09 -30.66 -16.03
C GLN A 232 -37.43 -29.21 -16.43
N GLY A 233 -37.78 -28.96 -17.69
CA GLY A 233 -38.22 -27.65 -18.18
C GLY A 233 -37.08 -26.66 -18.48
N LYS A 234 -35.82 -27.10 -18.48
CA LYS A 234 -34.66 -26.25 -18.83
C LYS A 234 -34.20 -26.54 -20.26
N THR A 235 -34.63 -25.72 -21.22
CA THR A 235 -34.30 -25.83 -22.65
C THR A 235 -33.59 -24.58 -23.18
N GLY A 236 -32.56 -24.74 -24.03
CA GLY A 236 -31.87 -23.63 -24.72
C GLY A 236 -30.35 -23.62 -24.55
N SER A 237 -29.69 -22.53 -24.96
CA SER A 237 -28.24 -22.30 -24.82
C SER A 237 -27.78 -22.08 -23.37
N GLY A 238 -28.69 -21.85 -22.42
CA GLY A 238 -28.41 -21.71 -20.98
C GLY A 238 -28.33 -23.02 -20.19
N VAL A 239 -28.25 -24.16 -20.88
CA VAL A 239 -28.04 -25.50 -20.29
C VAL A 239 -26.55 -25.89 -20.36
N GLN A 240 -25.72 -25.09 -21.05
CA GLN A 240 -24.31 -25.37 -21.28
C GLN A 240 -23.54 -25.53 -19.95
N SER A 241 -23.87 -24.72 -18.93
CA SER A 241 -23.27 -24.82 -17.59
C SER A 241 -23.59 -26.13 -16.85
N TYR A 242 -24.76 -26.73 -17.12
CA TYR A 242 -25.21 -27.98 -16.51
C TYR A 242 -24.60 -29.20 -17.17
N LEU A 243 -24.24 -29.11 -18.45
CA LEU A 243 -23.64 -30.20 -19.25
C LEU A 243 -22.15 -30.41 -18.96
N ASN A 244 -21.48 -29.42 -18.38
CA ASN A 244 -20.06 -29.48 -18.04
C ASN A 244 -19.79 -30.32 -16.78
N TYR A 245 -18.61 -30.94 -16.73
CA TYR A 245 -18.12 -31.69 -15.57
C TYR A 245 -17.22 -30.82 -14.68
N TYR A 246 -16.79 -31.35 -13.53
CA TYR A 246 -15.93 -30.63 -12.58
C TYR A 246 -14.62 -30.12 -13.21
N THR A 247 -14.27 -28.87 -12.95
CA THR A 247 -13.00 -28.27 -13.41
C THR A 247 -11.82 -28.65 -12.52
N ASN A 248 -10.59 -28.49 -13.01
CA ASN A 248 -9.39 -28.65 -12.19
C ASN A 248 -9.37 -27.70 -10.97
N ILE A 249 -9.98 -26.52 -11.10
CA ILE A 249 -10.15 -25.56 -9.99
C ILE A 249 -11.09 -26.14 -8.91
N HIS A 250 -12.11 -26.90 -9.29
CA HIS A 250 -12.97 -27.59 -8.32
C HIS A 250 -12.19 -28.63 -7.52
N TRP A 251 -11.31 -29.41 -8.17
CA TRP A 251 -10.47 -30.38 -7.48
C TRP A 251 -9.45 -29.72 -6.55
N LEU A 252 -8.81 -28.62 -6.99
CA LEU A 252 -7.96 -27.78 -6.14
C LEU A 252 -8.70 -27.22 -4.91
N ASN A 253 -9.94 -26.76 -5.09
CA ASN A 253 -10.79 -26.30 -3.99
C ASN A 253 -11.16 -27.42 -2.99
N LYS A 254 -11.22 -28.68 -3.44
CA LYS A 254 -11.42 -29.83 -2.53
C LYS A 254 -10.21 -30.13 -1.66
N LEU A 255 -9.00 -29.74 -2.08
CA LEU A 255 -7.77 -29.93 -1.29
C LEU A 255 -7.67 -28.97 -0.10
N TYR A 256 -8.40 -27.84 -0.13
CA TYR A 256 -8.48 -26.93 1.01
C TYR A 256 -9.43 -27.52 2.06
N HIS A 257 -8.86 -27.92 3.19
CA HIS A 257 -9.58 -28.49 4.32
C HIS A 257 -9.69 -27.44 5.43
N ARG A 258 -10.92 -27.17 5.85
CA ARG A 258 -11.18 -26.33 7.02
C ARG A 258 -10.87 -27.18 8.25
N GLN A 259 -9.70 -26.99 8.84
CA GLN A 259 -9.37 -27.65 10.11
C GLN A 259 -10.07 -26.88 11.23
N LEU A 260 -11.26 -27.36 11.61
CA LEU A 260 -12.13 -26.76 12.63
C LEU A 260 -11.69 -27.06 14.07
N VAL A 261 -10.69 -27.91 14.25
CA VAL A 261 -10.14 -28.26 15.57
C VAL A 261 -8.82 -27.51 15.74
N LEU A 262 -8.87 -26.47 16.58
CA LEU A 262 -7.70 -25.72 17.03
C LEU A 262 -6.98 -26.56 18.10
N ASP A 263 -6.24 -27.58 17.68
CA ASP A 263 -5.28 -28.26 18.56
C ASP A 263 -4.10 -27.33 18.85
N ASP A 264 -3.43 -27.56 19.97
CA ASP A 264 -2.37 -26.70 20.53
C ASP A 264 -1.16 -26.46 19.59
N ASP A 265 -1.05 -27.23 18.50
CA ASP A 265 0.02 -27.17 17.49
C ASP A 265 -0.40 -26.56 16.13
N VAL A 266 -1.64 -26.06 15.99
CA VAL A 266 -2.15 -25.55 14.70
C VAL A 266 -1.86 -24.05 14.54
N PHE A 267 -0.80 -23.73 13.78
CA PHE A 267 -0.39 -22.36 13.46
C PHE A 267 -1.01 -21.78 12.18
N ASN A 268 -1.72 -22.60 11.39
CA ASN A 268 -2.25 -22.23 10.08
C ASN A 268 -3.75 -22.56 9.96
N ILE A 269 -4.57 -21.55 9.73
CA ILE A 269 -6.00 -21.73 9.43
C ILE A 269 -6.18 -21.57 7.92
N GLN A 270 -6.85 -22.55 7.29
CA GLN A 270 -7.15 -22.52 5.86
C GLN A 270 -8.65 -22.32 5.61
N GLU A 271 -8.96 -21.37 4.74
CA GLU A 271 -10.31 -21.08 4.28
C GLU A 271 -10.38 -21.03 2.77
N LYS A 272 -11.57 -21.24 2.21
CA LYS A 272 -11.75 -21.31 0.77
C LYS A 272 -12.97 -20.56 0.29
N ILE A 273 -12.76 -19.78 -0.77
CA ILE A 273 -13.78 -19.00 -1.44
C ILE A 273 -13.81 -19.44 -2.89
N TYR A 274 -14.95 -19.96 -3.34
CA TYR A 274 -15.15 -20.39 -4.71
C TYR A 274 -16.06 -19.44 -5.45
N ILE A 275 -15.54 -18.86 -6.52
CA ILE A 275 -16.24 -17.92 -7.40
C ILE A 275 -16.62 -18.65 -8.68
N GLU A 276 -17.92 -18.63 -9.00
CA GLU A 276 -18.51 -19.23 -10.19
C GLU A 276 -18.02 -18.59 -11.50
N GLY A 277 -18.18 -19.30 -12.62
CA GLY A 277 -17.67 -18.89 -13.92
C GLY A 277 -18.28 -17.57 -14.42
N ILE A 278 -17.47 -16.79 -15.12
CA ILE A 278 -17.88 -15.55 -15.80
C ILE A 278 -19.00 -15.90 -16.81
N GLY A 279 -20.12 -15.17 -16.73
CA GLY A 279 -21.34 -15.43 -17.52
C GLY A 279 -22.41 -16.33 -16.87
N THR A 280 -22.19 -16.84 -15.65
CA THR A 280 -23.16 -17.68 -14.92
C THR A 280 -23.49 -17.16 -13.53
N GLU A 281 -24.70 -17.43 -13.05
CA GLU A 281 -25.15 -17.18 -11.67
C GLU A 281 -25.74 -18.46 -11.08
N ASN A 282 -25.39 -18.75 -9.82
CA ASN A 282 -25.97 -19.86 -9.06
C ASN A 282 -27.50 -19.88 -9.16
N ASN A 283 -28.06 -21.02 -9.53
CA ASN A 283 -29.50 -21.29 -9.63
C ASN A 283 -30.27 -20.48 -10.69
N LYS A 284 -29.60 -19.76 -11.61
CA LYS A 284 -30.26 -19.01 -12.69
C LYS A 284 -29.82 -19.50 -14.08
N ALA A 285 -30.55 -19.05 -15.12
CA ALA A 285 -30.23 -19.33 -16.51
C ALA A 285 -28.97 -18.55 -16.96
N ASP A 286 -28.11 -19.19 -17.76
CA ASP A 286 -26.86 -18.56 -18.21
C ASP A 286 -27.14 -17.34 -19.12
N SER A 287 -26.38 -16.26 -18.95
CA SER A 287 -26.55 -15.05 -19.76
C SER A 287 -25.65 -15.09 -21.00
N LEU A 288 -26.27 -15.21 -22.18
CA LEU A 288 -25.60 -15.17 -23.50
C LEU A 288 -24.77 -13.89 -23.70
N VAL A 289 -25.21 -12.76 -23.15
CA VAL A 289 -24.54 -11.45 -23.30
C VAL A 289 -23.26 -11.38 -22.44
N GLY A 290 -23.26 -12.04 -21.28
CA GLY A 290 -22.11 -12.08 -20.36
C GLY A 290 -20.96 -12.97 -20.82
N MET A 291 -21.25 -14.05 -21.54
CA MET A 291 -20.22 -14.93 -22.13
C MET A 291 -19.48 -14.28 -23.31
N GLY A 292 -20.14 -13.38 -24.06
CA GLY A 292 -19.59 -12.79 -25.28
C GLY A 292 -18.77 -11.52 -25.08
N LEU A 293 -19.22 -10.59 -24.22
CA LEU A 293 -18.69 -9.22 -24.21
C LEU A 293 -17.74 -8.88 -23.06
N GLY A 294 -17.63 -9.72 -22.01
CA GLY A 294 -16.71 -9.50 -20.89
C GLY A 294 -16.99 -8.26 -20.02
N ASN A 295 -17.94 -7.41 -20.42
CA ASN A 295 -18.34 -6.17 -19.78
C ASN A 295 -19.87 -6.20 -19.59
N ASN A 296 -20.31 -6.44 -18.36
CA ASN A 296 -21.66 -6.29 -17.76
C ASN A 296 -21.70 -7.10 -16.43
N ASP A 297 -22.86 -7.20 -15.76
CA ASP A 297 -23.10 -7.76 -14.40
C ASP A 297 -22.49 -9.16 -14.11
N THR A 298 -22.06 -9.91 -15.13
CA THR A 298 -21.42 -11.22 -14.99
C THR A 298 -19.97 -11.26 -15.48
N GLY A 299 -19.38 -10.10 -15.77
CA GLY A 299 -18.02 -9.92 -16.28
C GLY A 299 -16.93 -10.05 -15.21
N VAL A 300 -15.67 -9.80 -15.60
CA VAL A 300 -14.50 -9.93 -14.72
C VAL A 300 -14.63 -9.04 -13.47
N ILE A 301 -15.01 -7.77 -13.65
CA ILE A 301 -15.11 -6.79 -12.55
C ILE A 301 -16.16 -7.22 -11.52
N ALA A 302 -17.39 -7.55 -11.97
CA ALA A 302 -18.47 -7.97 -11.09
C ALA A 302 -18.15 -9.27 -10.32
N LYS A 303 -17.46 -10.22 -10.95
CA LYS A 303 -16.98 -11.43 -10.26
C LYS A 303 -15.88 -11.13 -9.24
N THR A 304 -14.98 -10.18 -9.53
CA THR A 304 -14.02 -9.72 -8.52
C THR A 304 -14.67 -8.96 -7.37
N ASP A 305 -15.69 -8.13 -7.62
CA ASP A 305 -16.45 -7.45 -6.55
C ASP A 305 -17.18 -8.47 -5.66
N ARG A 306 -17.81 -9.49 -6.26
CA ARG A 306 -18.43 -10.60 -5.51
C ARG A 306 -17.41 -11.38 -4.68
N ALA A 307 -16.20 -11.57 -5.18
CA ALA A 307 -15.11 -12.22 -4.45
C ALA A 307 -14.71 -11.40 -3.20
N ILE A 308 -14.62 -10.08 -3.33
CA ILE A 308 -14.33 -9.17 -2.22
C ILE A 308 -15.45 -9.21 -1.17
N SER A 309 -16.72 -9.17 -1.58
CA SER A 309 -17.85 -9.26 -0.64
C SER A 309 -17.85 -10.58 0.16
N LEU A 310 -17.66 -11.71 -0.53
CA LEU A 310 -17.57 -13.02 0.14
C LEU A 310 -16.36 -13.11 1.07
N LEU A 311 -15.24 -12.49 0.69
CA LEU A 311 -14.05 -12.41 1.52
C LEU A 311 -14.32 -11.61 2.80
N ARG A 312 -15.01 -10.46 2.71
CA ARG A 312 -15.43 -9.69 3.89
C ARG A 312 -16.34 -10.50 4.82
N GLU A 313 -17.35 -11.17 4.28
CA GLU A 313 -18.26 -12.01 5.09
C GLU A 313 -17.51 -13.17 5.77
N THR A 314 -16.57 -13.78 5.06
CA THR A 314 -15.77 -14.89 5.58
C THR A 314 -14.83 -14.43 6.67
N LEU A 315 -14.11 -13.32 6.46
CA LEU A 315 -13.26 -12.71 7.48
C LEU A 315 -14.06 -12.27 8.71
N ALA A 316 -15.24 -11.69 8.54
CA ALA A 316 -16.09 -11.30 9.66
C ALA A 316 -16.50 -12.51 10.52
N LYS A 317 -16.86 -13.64 9.89
CA LYS A 317 -17.17 -14.89 10.61
C LYS A 317 -15.94 -15.43 11.35
N ILE A 318 -14.78 -15.44 10.70
CA ILE A 318 -13.53 -15.89 11.32
C ILE A 318 -13.17 -15.02 12.52
N ILE A 319 -13.30 -13.69 12.42
CA ILE A 319 -13.04 -12.78 13.54
C ILE A 319 -13.97 -13.06 14.72
N VAL A 320 -15.25 -13.38 14.46
CA VAL A 320 -16.20 -13.76 15.51
C VAL A 320 -15.82 -15.10 16.12
N ASP A 321 -15.54 -16.12 15.32
CA ASP A 321 -15.17 -17.46 15.79
C ASP A 321 -13.84 -17.45 16.58
N LEU A 322 -12.89 -16.57 16.22
CA LEU A 322 -11.59 -16.43 16.86
C LEU A 322 -11.62 -15.57 18.13
N LYS A 323 -12.68 -14.77 18.34
CA LYS A 323 -12.81 -13.85 19.48
C LYS A 323 -12.82 -14.60 20.81
N ASP A 324 -13.34 -15.82 20.81
CA ASP A 324 -13.39 -16.69 21.99
C ASP A 324 -12.05 -17.41 22.26
N ALA A 325 -11.14 -17.45 21.28
CA ALA A 325 -9.93 -18.28 21.33
C ALA A 325 -8.63 -17.52 21.70
N LYS A 326 -8.68 -16.20 21.95
CA LYS A 326 -7.49 -15.35 22.21
C LYS A 326 -6.37 -15.54 21.16
N LEU A 327 -6.76 -15.67 19.89
CA LEU A 327 -5.84 -15.87 18.76
C LEU A 327 -5.58 -14.53 18.06
N VAL A 328 -4.33 -14.27 17.69
CA VAL A 328 -3.94 -13.09 16.90
C VAL A 328 -3.49 -13.51 15.52
N ILE A 329 -4.07 -12.88 14.49
CA ILE A 329 -3.68 -13.12 13.10
C ILE A 329 -2.38 -12.37 12.83
N LYS A 330 -1.26 -13.10 12.74
CA LYS A 330 0.06 -12.53 12.42
C LYS A 330 0.18 -12.15 10.95
N ARG A 331 -0.37 -13.01 10.08
CA ARG A 331 -0.26 -12.86 8.62
C ARG A 331 -1.52 -13.35 7.93
N LEU A 332 -1.99 -12.56 6.98
CA LEU A 332 -3.04 -12.94 6.04
C LEU A 332 -2.39 -13.30 4.70
N GLN A 333 -2.57 -14.54 4.25
CA GLN A 333 -2.07 -15.04 2.97
C GLN A 333 -3.23 -15.36 2.04
N PHE A 334 -3.13 -14.91 0.79
CA PHE A 334 -4.10 -15.22 -0.25
C PHE A 334 -3.50 -16.12 -1.32
N ASP A 335 -4.08 -17.32 -1.49
CA ASP A 335 -3.71 -18.22 -2.58
C ASP A 335 -4.77 -18.08 -3.67
N VAL A 336 -4.42 -17.38 -4.75
CA VAL A 336 -5.38 -17.04 -5.81
C VAL A 336 -5.18 -17.94 -7.02
N PHE A 337 -6.22 -18.68 -7.39
CA PHE A 337 -6.22 -19.58 -8.54
C PHE A 337 -7.29 -19.17 -9.55
N GLY A 338 -6.95 -19.27 -10.84
CA GLY A 338 -7.90 -19.03 -11.92
C GLY A 338 -7.49 -19.74 -13.20
N PHE A 339 -8.48 -20.08 -14.04
CA PHE A 339 -8.27 -20.76 -15.31
C PHE A 339 -8.96 -19.99 -16.45
N SER A 340 -8.29 -19.86 -17.60
CA SER A 340 -8.78 -19.10 -18.77
C SER A 340 -9.23 -17.68 -18.38
N ARG A 341 -10.50 -17.30 -18.58
CA ARG A 341 -11.02 -15.98 -18.18
C ARG A 341 -11.06 -15.81 -16.65
N GLY A 342 -11.17 -16.91 -15.90
CA GLY A 342 -10.99 -16.91 -14.44
C GLY A 342 -9.56 -16.50 -14.04
N ALA A 343 -8.55 -16.77 -14.88
CA ALA A 343 -7.18 -16.30 -14.64
C ALA A 343 -7.04 -14.78 -14.82
N ALA A 344 -7.78 -14.19 -15.76
CA ALA A 344 -7.87 -12.73 -15.89
C ALA A 344 -8.53 -12.10 -14.66
N ALA A 345 -9.59 -12.73 -14.12
CA ALA A 345 -10.22 -12.30 -12.87
C ALA A 345 -9.30 -12.45 -11.65
N ALA A 346 -8.55 -13.55 -11.56
CA ALA A 346 -7.55 -13.75 -10.53
C ALA A 346 -6.49 -12.63 -10.53
N ARG A 347 -5.92 -12.31 -11.70
CA ARG A 347 -4.94 -11.21 -11.84
C ARG A 347 -5.53 -9.85 -11.47
N HIS A 348 -6.75 -9.57 -11.95
CA HIS A 348 -7.45 -8.34 -11.62
C HIS A 348 -7.72 -8.22 -10.12
N PHE A 349 -8.13 -9.30 -9.47
CA PHE A 349 -8.32 -9.37 -8.02
C PHE A 349 -7.02 -9.14 -7.26
N THR A 350 -5.92 -9.81 -7.62
CA THR A 350 -4.61 -9.61 -6.99
C THR A 350 -4.14 -8.16 -7.08
N ASN A 351 -4.28 -7.53 -8.26
CA ASN A 351 -3.91 -6.11 -8.42
C ASN A 351 -4.75 -5.20 -7.53
N ARG A 352 -6.07 -5.43 -7.42
CA ARG A 352 -6.94 -4.61 -6.57
C ARG A 352 -6.61 -4.73 -5.08
N VAL A 353 -6.29 -5.93 -4.62
CA VAL A 353 -5.86 -6.17 -3.24
C VAL A 353 -4.51 -5.50 -2.95
N PHE A 354 -3.58 -5.48 -3.92
CA PHE A 354 -2.27 -4.86 -3.75
C PHE A 354 -2.29 -3.33 -3.86
N GLU A 355 -3.11 -2.77 -4.75
CA GLU A 355 -3.20 -1.32 -5.00
C GLU A 355 -4.05 -0.56 -3.97
N ARG A 356 -4.62 -1.25 -2.96
CA ARG A 356 -5.51 -0.66 -1.92
C ARG A 356 -6.66 0.15 -2.54
N ASP A 357 -7.36 -0.46 -3.50
CA ASP A 357 -8.52 0.16 -4.14
C ASP A 357 -9.55 0.57 -3.06
N PRO A 358 -10.11 1.80 -3.05
CA PRO A 358 -11.05 2.29 -2.03
C PRO A 358 -12.33 1.45 -1.83
N ARG A 359 -12.58 0.45 -2.67
CA ARG A 359 -13.65 -0.56 -2.48
C ARG A 359 -13.23 -1.77 -1.63
N THR A 360 -11.96 -1.86 -1.26
CA THR A 360 -11.38 -2.93 -0.43
C THR A 360 -11.22 -2.57 1.05
N ASP A 361 -11.38 -1.28 1.39
CA ASP A 361 -11.64 -0.80 2.76
C ASP A 361 -13.12 -1.06 3.17
#